data_AF-A0A0N4XDF5-F1
#
_entry.id   AF-A0A0N4XDF5-F1
#
_cell.length_a   1.000
_cell.length_b   1.000
_cell.length_c   1.000
_cell.angle_alpha   90.00
_cell.angle_beta   90.00
_cell.angle_gamma   90.00
#
_symmetry.space_group_name_H-M   'P 1'
#
loop_
_entity.id
_entity.type
_entity.pdbx_description
1 polymer ?
#
loop_
_entity_poly.entity_id
_entity_poly.type
_entity_poly.pdbx_seq_one_letter_code
_entity_poly.pdbx_strand_id
1 'polypeptide(L)'
;MFASQLFFSLAVPLISGHTLIPADTPSCANGPAEFCHHVLITHEVNGAALRLLDEIGGSNGTKRLTQADELVLALLNKTDKTSFRALLKGTLAAELGALVMAKVDCFTPEEPIDLGREATCIQIYADIGLGILELTEAIIAVETDEAKKADIQSLRDKIFEENLCLIVLLPYYSYLPDLQSLTYPIRRSRKDTIWELVGMATLHLRRLLICAILLSPVRTNLQKAVDLCIRIGSSYCYFAVAAYERNNLTLNASKGRLEGDGMQALKLADKLVFEDAAPPKPPTFHELVEKARSENKEALKLLGDELATSPFKASLTEANKLLTRILEDQQQLKDQLTHLKKAVRYELKALREKKECKNLSQNDSKSRTTCKEAYVMIADSLLRTVVAYWEAVPEQRVKDKIEKIIKDGLVEGNGNPEKAVRIIGRNFLKNTE
;
A
#
# COMPACT_ATOMS: atom_id res chain seq x y z
N MET A 1 2.94 -5.96 0.02
CA MET A 1 1.97 -5.52 -1.02
C MET A 1 1.66 -4.03 -0.97
N PHE A 2 1.75 -3.35 0.18
CA PHE A 2 1.15 -2.01 0.41
C PHE A 2 1.91 -0.78 -0.10
N ALA A 3 3.25 -0.72 -0.04
CA ALA A 3 4.00 0.53 -0.31
C ALA A 3 3.66 1.21 -1.65
N SER A 4 3.55 0.44 -2.74
CA SER A 4 3.23 0.97 -4.07
C SER A 4 1.84 1.65 -4.15
N GLN A 5 0.86 1.26 -3.33
CA GLN A 5 -0.48 1.89 -3.32
C GLN A 5 -0.48 3.26 -2.62
N LEU A 6 0.39 3.46 -1.62
CA LEU A 6 0.57 4.74 -0.94
C LEU A 6 1.24 5.77 -1.86
N PHE A 7 2.26 5.37 -2.61
CA PHE A 7 2.92 6.24 -3.58
C PHE A 7 1.98 6.74 -4.71
N PHE A 8 1.01 5.96 -5.17
CA PHE A 8 -0.01 6.48 -6.12
C PHE A 8 -0.95 7.53 -5.50
N SER A 9 -1.08 7.56 -4.17
CA SER A 9 -1.91 8.54 -3.47
C SER A 9 -1.24 9.92 -3.39
N LEU A 10 0.10 10.01 -3.55
CA LEU A 10 0.87 11.27 -3.64
C LEU A 10 0.55 12.06 -4.91
N ALA A 11 0.44 11.39 -6.05
CA ALA A 11 0.30 12.04 -7.34
C ALA A 11 -0.97 12.90 -7.45
N VAL A 12 -2.11 12.44 -6.91
CA VAL A 12 -3.41 13.07 -7.17
C VAL A 12 -3.52 14.52 -6.63
N PRO A 13 -3.06 14.85 -5.40
CA PRO A 13 -3.07 16.23 -4.91
C PRO A 13 -2.00 17.12 -5.54
N LEU A 14 -0.79 16.60 -5.81
CA LEU A 14 0.27 17.29 -6.56
C LEU A 14 -0.22 17.79 -7.95
N ILE A 15 -1.18 17.07 -8.54
CA ILE A 15 -1.61 17.26 -9.92
C ILE A 15 -2.71 18.34 -10.10
N SER A 16 -3.42 18.80 -9.07
CA SER A 16 -4.74 19.43 -9.26
C SER A 16 -4.84 20.97 -9.14
N GLY A 17 -3.74 21.71 -8.92
CA GLY A 17 -3.77 23.18 -8.93
C GLY A 17 -3.75 23.85 -10.31
N HIS A 18 -4.02 25.16 -10.37
CA HIS A 18 -3.87 26.02 -11.56
C HIS A 18 -2.93 27.23 -11.38
N THR A 19 -2.37 27.44 -10.18
CA THR A 19 -1.54 28.61 -9.83
C THR A 19 -0.14 28.16 -9.38
N LEU A 20 0.82 28.11 -10.31
CA LEU A 20 2.25 27.85 -10.08
C LEU A 20 3.10 28.95 -10.76
N ILE A 21 3.00 30.20 -10.32
CA ILE A 21 3.79 31.30 -10.91
C ILE A 21 4.07 32.41 -9.89
N PRO A 22 5.36 32.69 -9.60
CA PRO A 22 5.90 34.04 -9.52
C PRO A 22 6.58 34.37 -10.87
N ALA A 23 6.81 35.66 -11.13
CA ALA A 23 7.22 36.14 -12.46
C ALA A 23 8.50 35.48 -13.02
N ASP A 24 9.40 35.00 -12.15
CA ASP A 24 10.74 34.47 -12.50
C ASP A 24 10.96 33.18 -11.64
N THR A 25 11.13 31.95 -12.16
CA THR A 25 12.37 31.41 -12.78
C THR A 25 12.29 29.82 -12.92
N PRO A 26 12.78 29.10 -13.97
CA PRO A 26 13.12 27.63 -13.99
C PRO A 26 14.57 27.22 -14.49
N SER A 27 15.38 26.28 -13.88
CA SER A 27 16.85 26.37 -13.42
C SER A 27 17.93 25.25 -13.47
N CYS A 28 18.00 24.30 -14.38
CA CYS A 28 17.17 24.04 -15.55
C CYS A 28 16.97 25.21 -16.55
N ALA A 29 18.05 25.90 -16.98
CA ALA A 29 18.12 27.19 -17.74
C ALA A 29 18.12 28.59 -17.01
N ASN A 30 17.03 29.15 -16.43
CA ASN A 30 17.03 30.37 -15.53
C ASN A 30 16.09 30.32 -14.21
N GLY A 31 16.46 29.84 -12.99
CA GLY A 31 15.60 29.11 -11.95
C GLY A 31 16.03 28.95 -10.46
N PRO A 32 15.22 28.29 -9.56
CA PRO A 32 15.54 28.11 -8.13
C PRO A 32 16.49 26.93 -7.83
N ALA A 33 17.53 27.17 -7.03
CA ALA A 33 18.57 26.17 -6.75
C ALA A 33 18.08 24.89 -6.06
N GLU A 34 17.14 25.00 -5.11
CA GLU A 34 16.56 23.85 -4.38
C GLU A 34 15.86 22.87 -5.33
N PHE A 35 15.01 23.38 -6.22
CA PHE A 35 14.35 22.56 -7.26
C PHE A 35 15.37 21.73 -8.06
N CYS A 36 16.44 22.37 -8.49
CA CYS A 36 17.43 21.78 -9.38
C CYS A 36 18.29 20.74 -8.67
N HIS A 37 18.59 20.98 -7.39
CA HIS A 37 19.25 20.01 -6.53
C HIS A 37 18.45 18.70 -6.44
N HIS A 38 17.15 18.78 -6.14
CA HIS A 38 16.28 17.62 -6.04
C HIS A 38 16.14 16.85 -7.36
N VAL A 39 15.93 17.54 -8.49
CA VAL A 39 15.86 16.88 -9.82
C VAL A 39 17.19 16.23 -10.23
N LEU A 40 18.33 16.81 -9.85
CA LEU A 40 19.65 16.18 -10.08
C LEU A 40 19.85 14.93 -9.22
N ILE A 41 19.43 14.94 -7.95
CA ILE A 41 19.46 13.73 -7.10
C ILE A 41 18.56 12.65 -7.71
N THR A 42 17.35 12.98 -8.18
CA THR A 42 16.48 12.02 -8.89
C THR A 42 17.21 11.34 -10.04
N HIS A 43 17.88 12.11 -10.90
CA HIS A 43 18.65 11.55 -12.03
C HIS A 43 19.79 10.64 -11.56
N GLU A 44 20.52 11.03 -10.50
CA GLU A 44 21.63 10.24 -9.96
C GLU A 44 21.15 8.88 -9.40
N VAL A 45 20.07 8.86 -8.62
CA VAL A 45 19.52 7.63 -8.02
C VAL A 45 18.83 6.74 -9.06
N ASN A 46 18.20 7.33 -10.09
CA ASN A 46 17.72 6.60 -11.25
C ASN A 46 18.88 5.91 -11.98
N GLY A 47 19.99 6.62 -12.20
CA GLY A 47 21.21 6.06 -12.79
C GLY A 47 21.87 4.98 -11.93
N ALA A 48 21.68 4.98 -10.61
CA ALA A 48 22.06 3.88 -9.72
C ALA A 48 21.14 2.67 -9.89
N ALA A 49 19.83 2.85 -9.77
CA ALA A 49 18.84 1.80 -9.93
C ALA A 49 18.86 1.14 -11.32
N LEU A 50 19.10 1.90 -12.40
CA LEU A 50 19.24 1.38 -13.77
C LEU A 50 20.38 0.36 -13.89
N ARG A 51 21.56 0.66 -13.32
CA ARG A 51 22.71 -0.25 -13.33
C ARG A 51 22.39 -1.57 -12.60
N LEU A 52 21.75 -1.47 -11.44
CA LEU A 52 21.34 -2.64 -10.66
C LEU A 52 20.22 -3.46 -11.35
N LEU A 53 19.30 -2.80 -12.05
CA LEU A 53 18.26 -3.46 -12.86
C LEU A 53 18.87 -4.24 -14.02
N ASP A 54 19.86 -3.67 -14.71
CA ASP A 54 20.57 -4.36 -15.80
C ASP A 54 21.38 -5.56 -15.29
N GLU A 55 22.00 -5.46 -14.10
CA GLU A 55 22.70 -6.58 -13.45
C GLU A 55 21.80 -7.79 -13.16
N ILE A 56 20.52 -7.56 -12.83
CA ILE A 56 19.53 -8.64 -12.58
C ILE A 56 18.70 -9.01 -13.82
N GLY A 57 18.95 -8.40 -14.99
CA GLY A 57 18.17 -8.63 -16.20
C GLY A 57 16.74 -8.06 -16.18
N GLY A 58 16.49 -7.04 -15.35
CA GLY A 58 15.18 -6.42 -15.10
C GLY A 58 14.65 -5.54 -16.24
N SER A 59 14.40 -6.16 -17.40
CA SER A 59 14.09 -5.46 -18.66
C SER A 59 12.85 -4.56 -18.65
N ASN A 60 11.82 -4.84 -17.84
CA ASN A 60 10.62 -3.99 -17.75
C ASN A 60 10.90 -2.77 -16.86
N GLY A 61 11.60 -2.99 -15.75
CA GLY A 61 12.12 -1.97 -14.84
C GLY A 61 13.06 -1.02 -15.56
N THR A 62 14.14 -1.54 -16.18
CA THR A 62 15.09 -0.73 -16.98
C THR A 62 14.33 0.13 -17.99
N LYS A 63 13.47 -0.48 -18.82
CA LYS A 63 12.73 0.26 -19.84
C LYS A 63 11.85 1.38 -19.28
N ARG A 64 11.18 1.18 -18.15
CA ARG A 64 10.34 2.22 -17.53
C ARG A 64 11.14 3.28 -16.80
N LEU A 65 12.20 2.89 -16.13
CA LEU A 65 13.06 3.83 -15.41
C LEU A 65 13.87 4.69 -16.38
N THR A 66 14.33 4.17 -17.53
CA THR A 66 14.90 4.99 -18.61
C THR A 66 13.90 6.02 -19.13
N GLN A 67 12.63 5.64 -19.33
CA GLN A 67 11.58 6.57 -19.74
C GLN A 67 11.29 7.65 -18.68
N ALA A 68 11.40 7.33 -17.39
CA ALA A 68 11.25 8.30 -16.32
C ALA A 68 12.46 9.24 -16.27
N ASP A 69 13.68 8.70 -16.36
CA ASP A 69 14.92 9.46 -16.35
C ASP A 69 15.08 10.40 -17.55
N GLU A 70 14.63 10.00 -18.75
CA GLU A 70 14.51 10.88 -19.91
C GLU A 70 13.61 12.11 -19.63
N LEU A 71 12.55 11.94 -18.83
CA LEU A 71 11.68 13.05 -18.41
C LEU A 71 12.31 13.90 -17.29
N VAL A 72 13.10 13.29 -16.39
CA VAL A 72 13.93 14.01 -15.40
C VAL A 72 14.96 14.90 -16.13
N LEU A 73 15.66 14.36 -17.12
CA LEU A 73 16.56 15.12 -17.98
C LEU A 73 15.82 16.19 -18.81
N ALA A 74 14.59 15.93 -19.24
CA ALA A 74 13.76 16.94 -19.91
C ALA A 74 13.38 18.08 -18.95
N LEU A 75 13.12 17.82 -17.66
CA LEU A 75 12.92 18.87 -16.64
C LEU A 75 14.16 19.76 -16.51
N LEU A 76 15.36 19.17 -16.53
CA LEU A 76 16.63 19.92 -16.50
C LEU A 76 16.85 20.84 -17.71
N ASN A 77 16.10 20.67 -18.80
CA ASN A 77 16.24 21.47 -20.02
C ASN A 77 15.00 22.35 -20.30
N LYS A 78 14.03 22.41 -19.38
CA LYS A 78 12.72 23.00 -19.64
C LYS A 78 12.62 24.49 -19.30
N THR A 79 12.66 25.33 -20.32
CA THR A 79 12.52 26.80 -20.20
C THR A 79 11.07 27.30 -20.10
N ASP A 80 10.13 26.64 -20.77
CA ASP A 80 8.71 27.05 -20.79
C ASP A 80 7.98 26.64 -19.50
N LYS A 81 7.63 27.65 -18.69
CA LYS A 81 6.85 27.51 -17.45
C LYS A 81 5.49 26.85 -17.63
N THR A 82 4.83 27.02 -18.78
CA THR A 82 3.46 26.53 -18.97
C THR A 82 3.42 25.01 -19.09
N SER A 83 4.31 24.41 -19.89
CA SER A 83 4.44 22.96 -20.01
C SER A 83 5.38 22.32 -18.98
N PHE A 84 6.21 23.09 -18.27
CA PHE A 84 7.03 22.61 -17.14
C PHE A 84 6.20 21.88 -16.08
N ARG A 85 5.03 22.41 -15.71
CA ARG A 85 4.14 21.74 -14.76
C ARG A 85 3.63 20.39 -15.28
N ALA A 86 3.22 20.32 -16.55
CA ALA A 86 2.77 19.07 -17.15
C ALA A 86 3.90 18.02 -17.16
N LEU A 87 5.12 18.47 -17.46
CA LEU A 87 6.32 17.64 -17.45
C LEU A 87 6.65 17.12 -16.04
N LEU A 88 6.58 17.95 -14.97
CA LEU A 88 6.80 17.49 -13.59
C LEU A 88 5.86 16.35 -13.20
N LYS A 89 4.56 16.52 -13.50
CA LYS A 89 3.54 15.50 -13.24
C LYS A 89 3.78 14.23 -14.04
N GLY A 90 4.14 14.36 -15.32
CA GLY A 90 4.48 13.24 -16.19
C GLY A 90 5.70 12.46 -15.71
N THR A 91 6.73 13.18 -15.23
CA THR A 91 7.95 12.60 -14.65
C THR A 91 7.63 11.79 -13.40
N LEU A 92 6.92 12.38 -12.43
CA LEU A 92 6.49 11.67 -11.21
C LEU A 92 5.61 10.45 -11.53
N ALA A 93 4.69 10.56 -12.49
CA ALA A 93 3.87 9.43 -12.93
C ALA A 93 4.70 8.32 -13.59
N ALA A 94 5.77 8.69 -14.33
CA ALA A 94 6.70 7.74 -14.91
C ALA A 94 7.53 7.01 -13.83
N GLU A 95 8.04 7.71 -12.82
CA GLU A 95 8.74 7.09 -11.68
C GLU A 95 7.86 6.09 -10.93
N LEU A 96 6.61 6.46 -10.66
CA LEU A 96 5.62 5.57 -10.04
C LEU A 96 5.37 4.32 -10.89
N GLY A 97 5.36 4.48 -12.22
CA GLY A 97 5.30 3.36 -13.17
C GLY A 97 6.58 2.51 -13.19
N ALA A 98 7.76 3.12 -13.06
CA ALA A 98 9.05 2.46 -12.97
C ALA A 98 9.16 1.61 -11.70
N LEU A 99 8.79 2.16 -10.54
CA LEU A 99 8.73 1.42 -9.26
C LEU A 99 7.83 0.19 -9.35
N VAL A 100 6.70 0.28 -10.06
CA VAL A 100 5.79 -0.86 -10.28
C VAL A 100 6.35 -1.90 -11.24
N MET A 101 7.16 -1.53 -12.24
CA MET A 101 7.77 -2.52 -13.15
C MET A 101 9.06 -3.13 -12.58
N ALA A 102 9.91 -2.34 -11.92
CA ALA A 102 11.05 -2.85 -11.15
C ALA A 102 10.60 -3.91 -10.13
N LYS A 103 9.44 -3.70 -9.49
CA LYS A 103 8.77 -4.69 -8.64
C LYS A 103 8.43 -6.01 -9.32
N VAL A 104 7.93 -5.97 -10.55
CA VAL A 104 7.59 -7.19 -11.30
C VAL A 104 8.88 -7.97 -11.58
N ASP A 105 9.93 -7.31 -12.06
CA ASP A 105 11.18 -7.98 -12.40
C ASP A 105 11.94 -8.51 -11.17
N CYS A 106 11.84 -7.81 -10.04
CA CYS A 106 12.48 -8.18 -8.79
C CYS A 106 11.81 -9.33 -8.02
N PHE A 107 10.47 -9.43 -8.10
CA PHE A 107 9.70 -10.36 -7.29
C PHE A 107 8.80 -11.30 -8.12
N THR A 108 9.10 -11.44 -9.42
CA THR A 108 8.65 -12.62 -10.18
C THR A 108 9.32 -13.86 -9.57
N PRO A 109 8.55 -14.91 -9.20
CA PRO A 109 9.10 -16.06 -8.51
C PRO A 109 10.00 -16.88 -9.44
N GLU A 110 11.31 -16.72 -9.26
CA GLU A 110 12.32 -17.64 -9.75
C GLU A 110 12.70 -18.61 -8.61
N GLU A 111 12.67 -19.92 -8.88
CA GLU A 111 13.16 -20.93 -7.94
C GLU A 111 14.61 -21.32 -8.32
N PRO A 112 15.55 -21.38 -7.36
CA PRO A 112 15.43 -21.05 -5.94
C PRO A 112 15.64 -19.54 -5.63
N ILE A 113 15.25 -19.13 -4.42
CA ILE A 113 15.45 -17.76 -3.92
C ILE A 113 16.96 -17.42 -3.86
N ASP A 114 17.36 -16.44 -4.66
CA ASP A 114 18.70 -15.83 -4.60
C ASP A 114 18.69 -14.62 -3.66
N LEU A 115 19.38 -14.76 -2.51
CA LEU A 115 19.54 -13.70 -1.51
C LEU A 115 20.35 -12.50 -2.03
N GLY A 116 21.25 -12.71 -2.99
CA GLY A 116 21.99 -11.65 -3.66
C GLY A 116 21.05 -10.77 -4.48
N ARG A 117 20.25 -11.40 -5.35
CA ARG A 117 19.20 -10.70 -6.11
C ARG A 117 18.17 -10.03 -5.21
N GLU A 118 17.74 -10.65 -4.10
CA GLU A 118 16.82 -10.00 -3.15
C GLU A 118 17.42 -8.71 -2.56
N ALA A 119 18.70 -8.74 -2.17
CA ALA A 119 19.40 -7.54 -1.66
C ALA A 119 19.54 -6.44 -2.74
N THR A 120 19.91 -6.80 -3.97
CA THR A 120 19.96 -5.87 -5.10
C THR A 120 18.58 -5.26 -5.39
N CYS A 121 17.53 -6.07 -5.33
CA CYS A 121 16.15 -5.62 -5.51
C CYS A 121 15.64 -4.69 -4.42
N ILE A 122 16.05 -4.91 -3.17
CA ILE A 122 15.80 -3.98 -2.07
C ILE A 122 16.46 -2.62 -2.35
N GLN A 123 17.69 -2.62 -2.87
CA GLN A 123 18.42 -1.38 -3.22
C GLN A 123 17.75 -0.64 -4.40
N ILE A 124 17.42 -1.33 -5.49
CA ILE A 124 16.69 -0.75 -6.65
C ILE A 124 15.43 0.00 -6.19
N TYR A 125 14.66 -0.61 -5.28
CA TYR A 125 13.46 0.02 -4.72
C TYR A 125 13.73 1.21 -3.82
N ALA A 126 14.81 1.18 -3.05
CA ALA A 126 15.20 2.29 -2.20
C ALA A 126 15.61 3.49 -3.05
N ASP A 127 16.37 3.25 -4.12
CA ASP A 127 16.86 4.27 -5.04
C ASP A 127 15.72 4.92 -5.85
N ILE A 128 14.82 4.13 -6.46
CA ILE A 128 13.61 4.67 -7.15
C ILE A 128 12.67 5.37 -6.15
N GLY A 129 12.52 4.81 -4.94
CA GLY A 129 11.72 5.40 -3.87
C GLY A 129 12.26 6.76 -3.40
N LEU A 130 13.59 6.91 -3.37
CA LEU A 130 14.27 8.19 -3.12
C LEU A 130 14.07 9.15 -4.29
N GLY A 131 14.16 8.69 -5.54
CA GLY A 131 13.86 9.52 -6.73
C GLY A 131 12.46 10.13 -6.68
N ILE A 132 11.45 9.36 -6.28
CA ILE A 132 10.06 9.82 -6.07
C ILE A 132 9.95 10.85 -4.94
N LEU A 133 10.70 10.67 -3.84
CA LEU A 133 10.75 11.63 -2.73
C LEU A 133 11.36 12.96 -3.19
N GLU A 134 12.51 12.91 -3.86
CA GLU A 134 13.21 14.10 -4.35
C GLU A 134 12.36 14.85 -5.40
N LEU A 135 11.69 14.17 -6.33
CA LEU A 135 10.72 14.83 -7.22
C LEU A 135 9.55 15.48 -6.46
N THR A 136 9.15 14.92 -5.31
CA THR A 136 8.11 15.52 -4.46
C THR A 136 8.63 16.81 -3.82
N GLU A 137 9.87 16.82 -3.30
CA GLU A 137 10.53 18.04 -2.80
C GLU A 137 10.74 19.08 -3.91
N ALA A 138 11.10 18.65 -5.12
CA ALA A 138 11.19 19.50 -6.29
C ALA A 138 9.84 20.20 -6.57
N ILE A 139 8.71 19.48 -6.52
CA ILE A 139 7.39 20.08 -6.70
C ILE A 139 7.04 21.03 -5.54
N ILE A 140 7.38 20.70 -4.29
CA ILE A 140 7.23 21.59 -3.12
C ILE A 140 8.02 22.89 -3.30
N ALA A 141 9.25 22.82 -3.80
CA ALA A 141 10.15 23.97 -3.98
C ALA A 141 9.63 24.97 -5.03
N VAL A 142 8.86 24.51 -6.03
CA VAL A 142 8.24 25.38 -7.05
C VAL A 142 6.76 25.70 -6.78
N GLU A 143 6.13 25.11 -5.77
CA GLU A 143 4.74 25.42 -5.40
C GLU A 143 4.64 26.78 -4.71
N THR A 144 3.78 27.63 -5.28
CA THR A 144 3.57 29.03 -4.89
C THR A 144 2.34 29.23 -4.02
N ASP A 145 1.39 28.31 -4.13
CA ASP A 145 0.21 28.28 -3.29
C ASP A 145 0.58 27.59 -1.97
N GLU A 146 0.85 28.38 -0.94
CA GLU A 146 1.27 27.87 0.38
C GLU A 146 0.28 26.86 0.99
N ALA A 147 -1.01 26.93 0.65
CA ALA A 147 -1.97 25.91 1.09
C ALA A 147 -1.74 24.57 0.38
N LYS A 148 -1.53 24.58 -0.95
CA LYS A 148 -1.19 23.36 -1.69
C LYS A 148 0.19 22.82 -1.27
N LYS A 149 1.15 23.69 -1.05
CA LYS A 149 2.49 23.33 -0.56
C LYS A 149 2.40 22.60 0.79
N ALA A 150 1.59 23.11 1.71
CA ALA A 150 1.33 22.47 3.00
C ALA A 150 0.56 21.13 2.85
N ASP A 151 -0.42 21.04 1.94
CA ASP A 151 -1.12 19.77 1.65
C ASP A 151 -0.16 18.70 1.10
N ILE A 152 0.70 19.09 0.16
CA ILE A 152 1.73 18.22 -0.44
C ILE A 152 2.74 17.78 0.62
N GLN A 153 3.25 18.70 1.44
CA GLN A 153 4.15 18.39 2.56
C GLN A 153 3.48 17.43 3.56
N SER A 154 2.22 17.68 3.93
CA SER A 154 1.47 16.80 4.84
C SER A 154 1.28 15.39 4.27
N LEU A 155 1.12 15.28 2.94
CA LEU A 155 0.96 14.00 2.26
C LEU A 155 2.29 13.23 2.16
N ARG A 156 3.39 13.93 1.83
CA ARG A 156 4.76 13.40 1.91
C ARG A 156 5.02 12.89 3.32
N ASP A 157 4.78 13.71 4.35
CA ASP A 157 5.09 13.40 5.74
C ASP A 157 4.33 12.18 6.23
N LYS A 158 3.02 12.06 5.92
CA LYS A 158 2.24 10.85 6.25
C LYS A 158 2.81 9.58 5.60
N ILE A 159 3.19 9.66 4.33
CA ILE A 159 3.77 8.52 3.62
C ILE A 159 5.16 8.18 4.16
N PHE A 160 5.93 9.18 4.57
CA PHE A 160 7.20 8.97 5.26
C PHE A 160 6.98 8.34 6.63
N GLU A 161 6.08 8.84 7.48
CA GLU A 161 5.74 8.26 8.78
C GLU A 161 5.23 6.80 8.68
N GLU A 162 4.39 6.50 7.69
CA GLU A 162 3.85 5.15 7.47
C GLU A 162 4.88 4.16 6.89
N ASN A 163 5.92 4.63 6.17
CA ASN A 163 6.89 3.77 5.47
C ASN A 163 8.34 3.91 5.95
N LEU A 164 8.64 4.78 6.93
CA LEU A 164 9.99 5.10 7.44
C LEU A 164 10.78 3.85 7.82
N CYS A 165 10.08 2.90 8.43
CA CYS A 165 10.63 1.64 8.93
C CYS A 165 11.13 0.71 7.80
N LEU A 166 10.65 0.87 6.56
CA LEU A 166 11.23 0.17 5.41
C LEU A 166 12.42 0.96 4.85
N ILE A 167 12.22 2.23 4.50
CA ILE A 167 13.22 3.01 3.73
C ILE A 167 14.53 3.20 4.52
N VAL A 168 14.46 3.56 5.80
CA VAL A 168 15.67 3.91 6.58
C VAL A 168 16.40 2.68 7.11
N LEU A 169 15.71 1.57 7.35
CA LEU A 169 16.31 0.38 7.97
C LEU A 169 16.89 -0.60 6.94
N LEU A 170 16.36 -0.67 5.72
CA LEU A 170 16.77 -1.68 4.73
C LEU A 170 18.23 -1.54 4.25
N PRO A 171 18.74 -0.35 3.86
CA PRO A 171 20.14 -0.23 3.39
C PRO A 171 21.17 -0.58 4.47
N TYR A 172 20.86 -0.38 5.75
CA TYR A 172 21.78 -0.70 6.85
C TYR A 172 21.93 -2.20 7.15
N TYR A 173 21.13 -3.07 6.51
CA TYR A 173 21.29 -4.53 6.61
C TYR A 173 22.14 -5.12 5.48
N SER A 174 22.19 -4.51 4.28
CA SER A 174 23.00 -5.00 3.16
C SER A 174 24.50 -4.68 3.32
N TYR A 175 24.86 -3.60 4.03
CA TYR A 175 26.25 -3.21 4.29
C TYR A 175 26.94 -3.94 5.49
N LEU A 176 26.49 -5.16 5.85
CA LEU A 176 27.12 -5.98 6.90
C LEU A 176 27.72 -7.29 6.32
N PRO A 177 28.88 -7.23 5.63
CA PRO A 177 29.48 -8.40 4.97
C PRO A 177 29.99 -9.49 5.94
N ASP A 178 30.26 -9.16 7.21
CA ASP A 178 31.02 -10.05 8.11
C ASP A 178 30.20 -11.05 8.94
N LEU A 179 28.86 -11.02 8.91
CA LEU A 179 28.04 -11.92 9.75
C LEU A 179 28.05 -13.39 9.29
N GLN A 180 28.59 -13.71 8.11
CA GLN A 180 28.71 -15.10 7.64
C GLN A 180 29.96 -15.84 8.17
N SER A 181 30.93 -15.14 8.78
CA SER A 181 32.19 -15.75 9.25
C SER A 181 32.09 -16.42 10.64
N LEU A 182 30.96 -16.27 11.35
CA LEU A 182 30.72 -16.88 12.67
C LEU A 182 30.19 -18.33 12.58
N THR A 183 30.94 -19.22 11.92
CA THR A 183 30.72 -20.67 11.96
C THR A 183 31.73 -21.38 12.88
N TYR A 184 31.63 -21.13 14.20
CA TYR A 184 32.33 -21.92 15.22
C TYR A 184 31.41 -23.00 15.85
N PRO A 185 31.92 -24.22 16.15
CA PRO A 185 31.10 -25.30 16.70
C PRO A 185 30.86 -25.10 18.21
N ILE A 186 29.64 -24.72 18.59
CA ILE A 186 29.27 -24.44 19.99
C ILE A 186 28.90 -25.73 20.75
N ARG A 187 29.71 -26.09 21.76
CA ARG A 187 29.20 -26.81 22.96
C ARG A 187 28.52 -25.80 23.88
N ARG A 188 27.20 -25.86 24.01
CA ARG A 188 26.39 -24.82 24.69
C ARG A 188 26.56 -24.79 26.21
N SER A 189 26.76 -23.59 26.74
CA SER A 189 26.45 -23.21 28.12
C SER A 189 25.31 -22.17 28.12
N ARG A 190 24.46 -22.17 29.15
CA ARG A 190 23.26 -21.30 29.23
C ARG A 190 23.55 -19.80 29.42
N LYS A 191 24.80 -19.41 29.68
CA LYS A 191 25.15 -18.02 30.03
C LYS A 191 25.42 -17.13 28.81
N ASP A 192 25.87 -17.71 27.70
CA ASP A 192 26.36 -16.94 26.56
C ASP A 192 25.20 -16.36 25.73
N THR A 193 24.08 -17.10 25.64
CA THR A 193 22.83 -16.65 24.98
C THR A 193 22.23 -15.40 25.61
N ILE A 194 22.48 -15.14 26.89
CA ILE A 194 22.01 -13.91 27.57
C ILE A 194 22.87 -12.71 27.14
N TRP A 195 24.18 -12.89 27.00
CA TRP A 195 25.07 -11.82 26.51
C TRP A 195 24.87 -11.52 25.03
N GLU A 196 24.55 -12.53 24.20
CA GLU A 196 24.14 -12.32 22.81
C GLU A 196 22.81 -11.54 22.71
N LEU A 197 21.79 -11.92 23.51
CA LEU A 197 20.53 -11.18 23.59
C LEU A 197 20.71 -9.74 24.09
N VAL A 198 21.56 -9.53 25.11
CA VAL A 198 21.90 -8.19 25.61
C VAL A 198 22.69 -7.40 24.57
N GLY A 199 23.61 -8.03 23.82
CA GLY A 199 24.36 -7.40 22.73
C GLY A 199 23.45 -6.94 21.59
N MET A 200 22.58 -7.83 21.11
CA MET A 200 21.56 -7.54 20.09
C MET A 200 20.61 -6.44 20.56
N ALA A 201 20.08 -6.54 21.78
CA ALA A 201 19.22 -5.51 22.37
C ALA A 201 19.95 -4.15 22.47
N THR A 202 21.22 -4.13 22.86
CA THR A 202 22.03 -2.90 22.96
C THR A 202 22.33 -2.30 21.59
N LEU A 203 22.53 -3.13 20.56
CA LEU A 203 22.72 -2.69 19.18
C LEU A 203 21.43 -2.08 18.61
N HIS A 204 20.27 -2.71 18.85
CA HIS A 204 18.97 -2.16 18.49
C HIS A 204 18.64 -0.88 19.28
N LEU A 205 18.99 -0.81 20.57
CA LEU A 205 18.84 0.41 21.38
C LEU A 205 19.70 1.56 20.84
N ARG A 206 20.96 1.28 20.46
CA ARG A 206 21.84 2.27 19.82
C ARG A 206 21.29 2.74 18.48
N ARG A 207 20.75 1.84 17.64
CA ARG A 207 20.11 2.19 16.37
C ARG A 207 18.86 3.07 16.57
N LEU A 208 18.00 2.73 17.53
CA LEU A 208 16.85 3.56 17.92
C LEU A 208 17.27 4.92 18.50
N LEU A 209 18.34 4.96 19.30
CA LEU A 209 18.88 6.20 19.84
C LEU A 209 19.48 7.10 18.75
N ILE A 210 20.17 6.51 17.76
CA ILE A 210 20.70 7.23 16.59
C ILE A 210 19.55 7.79 15.74
N CYS A 211 18.48 7.01 15.48
CA CYS A 211 17.28 7.56 14.84
C CYS A 211 16.67 8.71 15.66
N ALA A 212 16.54 8.56 16.98
CA ALA A 212 15.99 9.62 17.84
C ALA A 212 16.86 10.89 17.90
N ILE A 213 18.19 10.76 17.73
CA ILE A 213 19.13 11.89 17.67
C ILE A 213 19.10 12.56 16.29
N LEU A 214 19.05 11.78 15.20
CA LEU A 214 19.01 12.29 13.83
C LEU A 214 17.65 12.93 13.46
N LEU A 215 16.56 12.48 14.10
CA LEU A 215 15.20 13.03 13.90
C LEU A 215 14.94 14.34 14.69
N SER A 216 15.95 14.97 15.29
CA SER A 216 15.77 16.21 16.08
C SER A 216 16.58 17.40 15.55
N PRO A 217 16.04 18.14 14.55
CA PRO A 217 16.37 19.53 14.40
C PRO A 217 15.70 20.32 15.54
N VAL A 218 16.49 20.74 16.53
CA VAL A 218 16.16 21.70 17.59
C VAL A 218 15.17 21.23 18.69
N ARG A 219 15.74 20.92 19.88
CA ARG A 219 15.13 21.00 21.22
C ARG A 219 13.64 20.59 21.32
N THR A 220 13.31 19.35 20.99
CA THR A 220 12.04 18.73 21.44
C THR A 220 12.29 17.69 22.52
N ASN A 221 11.38 17.64 23.50
CA ASN A 221 11.51 16.82 24.70
C ASN A 221 11.37 15.33 24.35
N LEU A 222 12.34 14.51 24.77
CA LEU A 222 12.43 13.05 24.54
C LEU A 222 11.10 12.32 24.79
N GLN A 223 10.33 12.79 25.78
CA GLN A 223 9.00 12.28 26.11
C GLN A 223 8.02 12.31 24.91
N LYS A 224 8.08 13.30 24.02
CA LYS A 224 7.21 13.39 22.82
C LYS A 224 7.57 12.35 21.76
N ALA A 225 8.86 12.05 21.59
CA ALA A 225 9.30 10.99 20.68
C ALA A 225 8.86 9.61 21.18
N VAL A 226 8.93 9.39 22.51
CA VAL A 226 8.40 8.18 23.15
C VAL A 226 6.87 8.08 23.00
N ASP A 227 6.12 9.15 23.25
CA ASP A 227 4.67 9.17 23.06
C ASP A 227 4.25 8.89 21.60
N LEU A 228 5.00 9.41 20.62
CA LEU A 228 4.79 9.12 19.20
C LEU A 228 5.03 7.64 18.88
N CYS A 229 6.14 7.07 19.38
CA CYS A 229 6.45 5.65 19.24
C CYS A 229 5.39 4.74 19.89
N ILE A 230 4.80 5.16 21.02
CA ILE A 230 3.70 4.44 21.69
C ILE A 230 2.41 4.52 20.84
N ARG A 231 2.07 5.70 20.29
CA ARG A 231 0.87 5.88 19.45
C ARG A 231 0.90 5.06 18.16
N ILE A 232 2.09 4.85 17.58
CA ILE A 232 2.27 4.06 16.34
C ILE A 232 2.09 2.54 16.60
N GLY A 233 2.04 2.09 17.86
CA GLY A 233 1.60 0.73 18.20
C GLY A 233 2.55 -0.39 17.77
N SER A 234 3.84 -0.07 17.53
CA SER A 234 4.83 -1.10 17.19
C SER A 234 5.10 -2.01 18.40
N SER A 235 5.13 -3.33 18.17
CA SER A 235 5.42 -4.33 19.22
C SER A 235 6.81 -4.17 19.85
N TYR A 236 7.73 -3.50 19.17
CA TYR A 236 9.07 -3.21 19.67
C TYR A 236 9.09 -2.06 20.70
N CYS A 237 8.11 -1.16 20.69
CA CYS A 237 8.01 -0.07 21.66
C CYS A 237 7.69 -0.57 23.07
N TYR A 238 6.96 -1.69 23.21
CA TYR A 238 6.61 -2.28 24.51
C TYR A 238 7.84 -2.68 25.35
N PHE A 239 8.93 -3.12 24.72
CA PHE A 239 10.18 -3.44 25.42
C PHE A 239 10.93 -2.19 25.91
N ALA A 240 10.82 -1.07 25.20
CA ALA A 240 11.37 0.21 25.64
C ALA A 240 10.57 0.79 26.83
N VAL A 241 9.23 0.70 26.79
CA VAL A 241 8.36 1.16 27.89
C VAL A 241 8.59 0.32 29.15
N ALA A 242 8.67 -1.02 29.05
CA ALA A 242 8.96 -1.89 30.20
C ALA A 242 10.34 -1.65 30.84
N ALA A 243 11.30 -1.08 30.09
CA ALA A 243 12.59 -0.64 30.63
C ALA A 243 12.51 0.77 31.27
N TYR A 244 11.62 1.64 30.77
CA TYR A 244 11.43 3.02 31.24
C TYR A 244 10.57 3.11 32.50
N GLU A 245 9.50 2.30 32.61
CA GLU A 245 8.63 2.23 33.81
C GLU A 245 9.38 1.82 35.08
N ARG A 246 10.54 1.15 34.94
CA ARG A 246 11.43 0.80 36.05
C ARG A 246 12.01 2.01 36.80
N ASN A 247 11.87 3.23 36.25
CA ASN A 247 12.41 4.48 36.79
C ASN A 247 11.33 5.46 37.32
N ASN A 248 10.13 4.98 37.66
CA ASN A 248 9.16 5.68 38.53
C ASN A 248 8.70 7.09 38.08
N LEU A 249 8.08 7.20 36.90
CA LEU A 249 7.29 8.39 36.53
C LEU A 249 5.93 7.99 35.96
N THR A 250 4.86 8.59 36.48
CA THR A 250 3.46 8.33 36.10
C THR A 250 2.98 9.27 34.99
N LEU A 251 2.26 8.73 34.02
CA LEU A 251 1.75 9.44 32.84
C LEU A 251 0.21 9.53 32.92
N ASN A 252 -0.33 10.72 32.68
CA ASN A 252 -1.75 11.02 32.83
C ASN A 252 -2.35 11.38 31.46
N ALA A 253 -3.39 10.67 31.02
CA ALA A 253 -3.91 10.78 29.66
C ALA A 253 -5.32 11.38 29.62
N SER A 254 -5.53 12.44 28.83
CA SER A 254 -6.84 13.03 28.57
C SER A 254 -7.07 13.36 27.08
N LYS A 255 -8.34 13.34 26.70
CA LYS A 255 -8.93 13.23 25.36
C LYS A 255 -8.46 14.23 24.30
N GLY A 256 -8.51 13.78 23.04
CA GLY A 256 -8.79 14.61 21.85
C GLY A 256 -9.55 13.79 20.80
N ARG A 257 -10.67 14.32 20.28
CA ARG A 257 -11.44 13.75 19.15
C ARG A 257 -11.46 14.81 18.04
N LEU A 258 -11.31 14.40 16.79
CA LEU A 258 -11.52 15.27 15.62
C LEU A 258 -12.57 14.65 14.69
N GLU A 259 -13.53 15.46 14.29
CA GLU A 259 -14.56 15.23 13.28
C GLU A 259 -14.43 16.36 12.24
N GLY A 260 -14.64 16.09 10.95
CA GLY A 260 -14.72 17.16 9.93
C GLY A 260 -14.13 16.85 8.54
N ASP A 261 -14.97 16.98 7.52
CA ASP A 261 -14.71 17.56 6.19
C ASP A 261 -13.73 16.93 5.18
N GLY A 262 -13.01 15.86 5.51
CA GLY A 262 -12.16 15.16 4.51
C GLY A 262 -12.92 14.53 3.30
N MET A 263 -14.26 14.43 3.36
CA MET A 263 -15.04 13.62 2.41
C MET A 263 -15.65 14.39 1.22
N GLN A 264 -15.65 15.73 1.24
CA GLN A 264 -16.09 16.52 0.09
C GLN A 264 -14.97 16.73 -0.94
N ALA A 265 -13.71 16.86 -0.50
CA ALA A 265 -12.54 16.93 -1.39
C ALA A 265 -12.41 15.68 -2.30
N LEU A 266 -12.68 14.49 -1.74
CA LEU A 266 -12.70 13.22 -2.47
C LEU A 266 -13.74 13.17 -3.61
N LYS A 267 -14.88 13.87 -3.48
CA LYS A 267 -15.91 13.93 -4.55
C LYS A 267 -15.61 14.99 -5.63
N LEU A 268 -14.61 15.86 -5.44
CA LEU A 268 -14.11 16.77 -6.49
C LEU A 268 -12.94 16.17 -7.28
N ALA A 269 -12.06 15.42 -6.61
CA ALA A 269 -10.85 14.85 -7.22
C ALA A 269 -11.13 13.85 -8.37
N ASP A 270 -12.23 13.10 -8.27
CA ASP A 270 -12.63 12.05 -9.22
C ASP A 270 -13.07 12.58 -10.60
N LYS A 271 -13.15 13.91 -10.78
CA LYS A 271 -13.86 14.54 -11.90
C LYS A 271 -12.98 15.26 -12.94
N LEU A 272 -11.65 15.31 -12.77
CA LEU A 272 -10.83 16.34 -13.45
C LEU A 272 -9.47 15.94 -14.07
N VAL A 273 -9.00 14.67 -14.03
CA VAL A 273 -7.62 14.38 -14.48
C VAL A 273 -7.41 13.02 -15.18
N PHE A 274 -7.77 12.89 -16.47
CA PHE A 274 -7.19 11.91 -17.40
C PHE A 274 -7.51 12.32 -18.86
N GLU A 275 -6.52 12.75 -19.67
CA GLU A 275 -6.76 13.04 -21.11
C GLU A 275 -5.84 12.34 -22.13
N ASP A 276 -4.57 12.00 -21.85
CA ASP A 276 -3.69 11.34 -22.85
C ASP A 276 -3.37 9.85 -22.59
N ALA A 277 -3.75 9.34 -21.42
CA ALA A 277 -4.13 7.93 -21.28
C ALA A 277 -5.50 7.94 -20.61
N ALA A 278 -6.52 7.46 -21.32
CA ALA A 278 -7.85 7.34 -20.75
C ALA A 278 -7.75 6.55 -19.43
N PRO A 279 -8.51 6.92 -18.38
CA PRO A 279 -8.50 6.16 -17.15
C PRO A 279 -8.82 4.70 -17.49
N PRO A 280 -8.24 3.70 -16.79
CA PRO A 280 -8.74 2.34 -16.89
C PRO A 280 -10.24 2.41 -16.62
N LYS A 281 -11.06 2.13 -17.65
CA LYS A 281 -12.50 2.37 -17.60
C LYS A 281 -13.04 1.68 -16.35
N PRO A 282 -13.87 2.36 -15.54
CA PRO A 282 -14.42 1.75 -14.34
C PRO A 282 -15.10 0.44 -14.74
N PRO A 283 -14.84 -0.67 -14.02
CA PRO A 283 -15.27 -1.99 -14.43
C PRO A 283 -16.80 -2.00 -14.52
N THR A 284 -17.31 -2.45 -15.65
CA THR A 284 -18.75 -2.54 -15.90
C THR A 284 -19.40 -3.50 -14.92
N PHE A 285 -20.72 -3.34 -14.74
CA PHE A 285 -21.54 -4.28 -13.96
C PHE A 285 -21.28 -5.75 -14.36
N HIS A 286 -21.18 -6.03 -15.66
CA HIS A 286 -20.93 -7.38 -16.17
C HIS A 286 -19.54 -7.89 -15.76
N GLU A 287 -18.48 -7.09 -15.93
CA GLU A 287 -17.11 -7.46 -15.54
C GLU A 287 -16.99 -7.70 -14.03
N LEU A 288 -17.69 -6.92 -13.20
CA LEU A 288 -17.73 -7.11 -11.74
C LEU A 288 -18.37 -8.45 -11.37
N VAL A 289 -19.54 -8.77 -11.94
CA VAL A 289 -20.28 -10.03 -11.66
C VAL A 289 -19.52 -11.23 -12.23
N GLU A 290 -18.97 -11.11 -13.43
CA GLU A 290 -18.17 -12.16 -14.06
C GLU A 290 -16.91 -12.46 -13.26
N LYS A 291 -16.19 -11.44 -12.81
CA LYS A 291 -14.98 -11.65 -12.01
C LYS A 291 -15.33 -12.22 -10.63
N ALA A 292 -16.38 -11.75 -9.96
CA ALA A 292 -16.87 -12.37 -8.72
C ALA A 292 -17.15 -13.88 -8.90
N ARG A 293 -17.89 -14.23 -9.97
CA ARG A 293 -18.14 -15.63 -10.34
C ARG A 293 -16.84 -16.40 -10.59
N SER A 294 -15.83 -15.78 -11.21
CA SER A 294 -14.53 -16.41 -11.46
C SER A 294 -13.77 -16.69 -10.17
N GLU A 295 -13.64 -15.71 -9.27
CA GLU A 295 -12.95 -15.87 -7.98
C GLU A 295 -13.62 -16.97 -7.13
N ASN A 296 -14.95 -16.99 -7.07
CA ASN A 296 -15.70 -18.05 -6.39
C ASN A 296 -15.50 -19.45 -7.04
N LYS A 297 -15.30 -19.53 -8.37
CA LYS A 297 -14.97 -20.79 -9.06
C LYS A 297 -13.55 -21.26 -8.77
N GLU A 298 -12.56 -20.37 -8.76
CA GLU A 298 -11.17 -20.72 -8.42
C GLU A 298 -11.05 -21.12 -6.95
N ALA A 299 -11.73 -20.43 -6.03
CA ALA A 299 -11.82 -20.83 -4.62
C ALA A 299 -12.39 -22.26 -4.45
N LEU A 300 -13.41 -22.62 -5.24
CA LEU A 300 -13.97 -23.98 -5.27
C LEU A 300 -13.00 -25.02 -5.83
N LYS A 301 -12.22 -24.68 -6.86
CA LYS A 301 -11.19 -25.59 -7.43
C LYS A 301 -10.03 -25.81 -6.46
N LEU A 302 -9.50 -24.75 -5.85
CA LEU A 302 -8.40 -24.81 -4.89
C LEU A 302 -8.72 -25.76 -3.73
N LEU A 303 -9.96 -25.73 -3.24
CA LEU A 303 -10.41 -26.55 -2.11
C LEU A 303 -10.87 -27.97 -2.51
N GLY A 304 -10.93 -28.26 -3.81
CA GLY A 304 -11.11 -29.59 -4.39
C GLY A 304 -12.28 -30.39 -3.83
N ASP A 305 -12.04 -31.69 -3.65
CA ASP A 305 -13.00 -32.63 -3.08
C ASP A 305 -12.75 -32.96 -1.60
N GLU A 306 -11.65 -32.47 -1.01
CA GLU A 306 -11.41 -32.56 0.44
C GLU A 306 -12.52 -31.86 1.27
N LEU A 307 -13.18 -30.88 0.66
CA LEU A 307 -14.35 -30.17 1.21
C LEU A 307 -15.66 -30.50 0.45
N ALA A 308 -15.75 -31.64 -0.25
CA ALA A 308 -16.88 -32.00 -1.11
C ALA A 308 -18.26 -31.93 -0.42
N THR A 309 -18.34 -32.32 0.86
CA THR A 309 -19.58 -32.35 1.65
C THR A 309 -19.78 -31.12 2.55
N SER A 310 -18.90 -30.12 2.45
CA SER A 310 -18.91 -28.97 3.36
C SER A 310 -20.10 -28.02 3.12
N PRO A 311 -20.73 -27.47 4.19
CA PRO A 311 -21.63 -26.32 4.11
C PRO A 311 -21.01 -25.13 3.37
N PHE A 312 -19.68 -25.00 3.41
CA PHE A 312 -18.88 -24.08 2.63
C PHE A 312 -19.07 -24.27 1.10
N LYS A 313 -18.82 -25.48 0.56
CA LYS A 313 -18.89 -25.77 -0.89
C LYS A 313 -20.31 -25.55 -1.43
N ALA A 314 -21.31 -25.98 -0.67
CA ALA A 314 -22.72 -25.73 -0.99
C ALA A 314 -23.05 -24.23 -1.06
N SER A 315 -22.50 -23.41 -0.15
CA SER A 315 -22.74 -21.96 -0.14
C SER A 315 -22.12 -21.26 -1.36
N LEU A 316 -20.84 -21.50 -1.67
CA LEU A 316 -20.22 -20.91 -2.86
C LEU A 316 -20.86 -21.39 -4.17
N THR A 317 -21.35 -22.63 -4.22
CA THR A 317 -22.06 -23.16 -5.39
C THR A 317 -23.36 -22.39 -5.65
N GLU A 318 -24.17 -22.14 -4.62
CA GLU A 318 -25.39 -21.32 -4.78
C GLU A 318 -25.07 -19.84 -5.07
N ALA A 319 -23.99 -19.27 -4.52
CA ALA A 319 -23.52 -17.94 -4.92
C ALA A 319 -23.17 -17.88 -6.42
N ASN A 320 -22.37 -18.82 -6.90
CA ASN A 320 -22.00 -18.92 -8.31
C ASN A 320 -23.19 -19.12 -9.25
N LYS A 321 -24.18 -19.91 -8.84
CA LYS A 321 -25.42 -20.12 -9.59
C LYS A 321 -26.26 -18.84 -9.72
N LEU A 322 -26.29 -18.00 -8.68
CA LEU A 322 -26.94 -16.69 -8.72
C LEU A 322 -26.18 -15.70 -9.61
N LEU A 323 -24.85 -15.62 -9.49
CA LEU A 323 -24.01 -14.79 -10.35
C LEU A 323 -24.08 -15.23 -11.82
N THR A 324 -24.17 -16.53 -12.08
CA THR A 324 -24.36 -17.09 -13.43
C THR A 324 -25.71 -16.66 -14.01
N ARG A 325 -26.81 -16.76 -13.24
CA ARG A 325 -28.12 -16.23 -13.67
C ARG A 325 -28.09 -14.75 -13.99
N ILE A 326 -27.38 -13.92 -13.23
CA ILE A 326 -27.27 -12.47 -13.51
C ILE A 326 -26.58 -12.20 -14.86
N LEU A 327 -25.67 -13.08 -15.30
CA LEU A 327 -24.94 -12.94 -16.58
C LEU A 327 -25.73 -13.55 -17.76
N GLU A 328 -26.50 -14.61 -17.51
CA GLU A 328 -27.33 -15.28 -18.53
C GLU A 328 -28.65 -14.54 -18.77
N ASP A 329 -29.32 -14.10 -17.71
CA ASP A 329 -30.58 -13.36 -17.76
C ASP A 329 -30.34 -11.85 -17.76
N GLN A 330 -30.63 -11.20 -18.88
CA GLN A 330 -30.96 -9.76 -18.93
C GLN A 330 -32.36 -9.48 -18.33
N GLN A 331 -32.66 -10.13 -17.20
CA GLN A 331 -33.91 -9.97 -16.44
C GLN A 331 -34.05 -8.55 -15.88
N GLN A 332 -35.26 -8.25 -15.38
CA GLN A 332 -35.53 -6.97 -14.72
C GLN A 332 -34.51 -6.70 -13.60
N LEU A 333 -34.03 -5.46 -13.54
CA LEU A 333 -33.02 -4.99 -12.57
C LEU A 333 -33.31 -5.42 -11.12
N LYS A 334 -34.59 -5.44 -10.74
CA LYS A 334 -35.08 -5.85 -9.41
C LYS A 334 -34.69 -7.30 -9.06
N ASP A 335 -34.70 -8.20 -10.03
CA ASP A 335 -34.35 -9.61 -9.84
C ASP A 335 -32.83 -9.78 -9.76
N GLN A 336 -32.07 -9.05 -10.59
CA GLN A 336 -30.60 -8.99 -10.51
C GLN A 336 -30.13 -8.48 -9.13
N LEU A 337 -30.70 -7.37 -8.64
CA LEU A 337 -30.43 -6.85 -7.29
C LEU A 337 -30.79 -7.87 -6.19
N THR A 338 -31.87 -8.62 -6.36
CA THR A 338 -32.27 -9.69 -5.43
C THR A 338 -31.30 -10.88 -5.45
N HIS A 339 -30.80 -11.26 -6.63
CA HIS A 339 -29.79 -12.30 -6.80
C HIS A 339 -28.44 -11.90 -6.19
N LEU A 340 -28.00 -10.65 -6.37
CA LEU A 340 -26.77 -10.12 -5.76
C LEU A 340 -26.82 -10.14 -4.23
N LYS A 341 -27.92 -9.69 -3.60
CA LYS A 341 -28.09 -9.80 -2.13
C LYS A 341 -28.00 -11.25 -1.65
N LYS A 342 -28.60 -12.19 -2.39
CA LYS A 342 -28.53 -13.62 -2.07
C LYS A 342 -27.10 -14.15 -2.23
N ALA A 343 -26.36 -13.77 -3.27
CA ALA A 343 -24.96 -14.13 -3.45
C ALA A 343 -24.09 -13.67 -2.27
N VAL A 344 -24.20 -12.39 -1.85
CA VAL A 344 -23.48 -11.88 -0.67
C VAL A 344 -23.82 -12.65 0.62
N ARG A 345 -25.09 -13.08 0.81
CA ARG A 345 -25.46 -13.95 1.95
C ARG A 345 -24.72 -15.29 1.91
N TYR A 346 -24.61 -15.91 0.74
CA TYR A 346 -23.92 -17.19 0.57
C TYR A 346 -22.38 -17.06 0.70
N GLU A 347 -21.78 -16.02 0.13
CA GLU A 347 -20.34 -15.70 0.28
C GLU A 347 -20.00 -15.44 1.75
N LEU A 348 -20.79 -14.62 2.47
CA LEU A 348 -20.64 -14.43 3.92
C LEU A 348 -20.79 -15.72 4.71
N LYS A 349 -21.64 -16.66 4.27
CA LYS A 349 -21.79 -17.95 4.92
C LYS A 349 -20.51 -18.77 4.74
N ALA A 350 -19.98 -18.88 3.52
CA ALA A 350 -18.70 -19.52 3.26
C ALA A 350 -17.53 -18.90 4.07
N LEU A 351 -17.47 -17.56 4.20
CA LEU A 351 -16.49 -16.88 5.05
C LEU A 351 -16.64 -17.18 6.56
N ARG A 352 -17.82 -17.60 7.04
CA ARG A 352 -18.03 -18.00 8.45
C ARG A 352 -17.57 -19.42 8.73
N GLU A 353 -17.69 -20.33 7.76
CA GLU A 353 -17.27 -21.74 7.90
C GLU A 353 -15.75 -21.95 7.90
N LYS A 354 -14.95 -20.87 8.05
CA LYS A 354 -13.48 -20.91 8.23
C LYS A 354 -12.99 -21.84 9.34
N LYS A 355 -13.86 -22.28 10.26
CA LYS A 355 -13.53 -23.33 11.24
C LYS A 355 -13.28 -24.70 10.57
N GLU A 356 -14.02 -25.04 9.51
CA GLU A 356 -13.87 -26.31 8.80
C GLU A 356 -12.50 -26.38 8.10
N CYS A 357 -12.14 -25.33 7.36
CA CYS A 357 -10.82 -25.19 6.75
C CYS A 357 -9.69 -25.17 7.80
N LYS A 358 -9.93 -24.58 8.99
CA LYS A 358 -8.96 -24.65 10.11
C LYS A 358 -8.71 -26.09 10.56
N ASN A 359 -9.75 -26.91 10.69
CA ASN A 359 -9.63 -28.30 11.12
C ASN A 359 -8.81 -29.15 10.12
N LEU A 360 -9.00 -28.95 8.81
CA LEU A 360 -8.14 -29.57 7.78
C LEU A 360 -6.67 -29.09 7.92
N SER A 361 -6.48 -27.78 8.09
CA SER A 361 -5.15 -27.14 8.17
C SER A 361 -4.34 -27.43 9.45
N GLN A 362 -4.87 -28.23 10.38
CA GLN A 362 -4.13 -28.68 11.56
C GLN A 362 -3.15 -29.80 11.22
N ASN A 363 -3.44 -30.60 10.20
CA ASN A 363 -2.65 -31.79 9.85
C ASN A 363 -1.67 -31.57 8.69
N ASP A 364 -1.88 -30.54 7.85
CA ASP A 364 -1.00 -30.19 6.74
C ASP A 364 -0.83 -28.67 6.58
N SER A 365 0.41 -28.27 6.33
CA SER A 365 0.82 -26.90 6.00
C SER A 365 0.34 -26.46 4.61
N LYS A 366 0.25 -27.37 3.63
CA LYS A 366 -0.22 -27.06 2.27
C LYS A 366 -1.70 -26.70 2.31
N SER A 367 -2.55 -27.53 2.91
CA SER A 367 -3.98 -27.23 3.14
C SER A 367 -4.19 -25.88 3.85
N ARG A 368 -3.28 -25.47 4.75
CA ARG A 368 -3.35 -24.15 5.41
C ARG A 368 -3.18 -22.98 4.44
N THR A 369 -2.27 -23.10 3.48
CA THR A 369 -2.03 -22.07 2.45
C THR A 369 -3.20 -22.03 1.47
N THR A 370 -3.61 -23.19 0.95
CA THR A 370 -4.79 -23.33 0.06
C THR A 370 -6.05 -22.74 0.70
N CYS A 371 -6.31 -23.02 1.98
CA CYS A 371 -7.40 -22.40 2.74
C CYS A 371 -7.30 -20.86 2.75
N LYS A 372 -6.12 -20.28 3.02
CA LYS A 372 -5.94 -18.82 3.05
C LYS A 372 -6.22 -18.19 1.68
N GLU A 373 -5.70 -18.77 0.61
CA GLU A 373 -5.88 -18.29 -0.77
C GLU A 373 -7.35 -18.31 -1.17
N ALA A 374 -8.05 -19.42 -0.93
CA ALA A 374 -9.49 -19.50 -1.18
C ALA A 374 -10.28 -18.46 -0.35
N TYR A 375 -9.91 -18.19 0.91
CA TYR A 375 -10.54 -17.12 1.68
C TYR A 375 -10.29 -15.71 1.12
N VAL A 376 -9.14 -15.46 0.50
CA VAL A 376 -8.86 -14.18 -0.19
C VAL A 376 -9.72 -14.04 -1.45
N MET A 377 -9.82 -15.10 -2.27
CA MET A 377 -10.68 -15.11 -3.47
C MET A 377 -12.16 -14.86 -3.14
N ILE A 378 -12.72 -15.52 -2.12
CA ILE A 378 -14.11 -15.29 -1.70
C ILE A 378 -14.29 -13.86 -1.15
N ALA A 379 -13.28 -13.31 -0.49
CA ALA A 379 -13.33 -11.96 0.04
C ALA A 379 -13.32 -10.91 -1.08
N ASP A 380 -12.51 -11.11 -2.13
CA ASP A 380 -12.53 -10.28 -3.35
C ASP A 380 -13.85 -10.44 -4.10
N SER A 381 -14.36 -11.67 -4.25
CA SER A 381 -15.67 -11.93 -4.84
C SER A 381 -16.80 -11.18 -4.13
N LEU A 382 -16.86 -11.28 -2.80
CA LEU A 382 -17.89 -10.58 -2.02
C LEU A 382 -17.83 -9.08 -2.23
N LEU A 383 -16.63 -8.49 -2.21
CA LEU A 383 -16.45 -7.06 -2.44
C LEU A 383 -16.93 -6.68 -3.85
N ARG A 384 -16.60 -7.47 -4.88
CA ARG A 384 -17.09 -7.27 -6.26
C ARG A 384 -18.61 -7.41 -6.37
N THR A 385 -19.22 -8.39 -5.70
CA THR A 385 -20.69 -8.54 -5.66
C THR A 385 -21.37 -7.34 -5.01
N VAL A 386 -20.77 -6.75 -3.96
CA VAL A 386 -21.25 -5.51 -3.33
C VAL A 386 -21.09 -4.30 -4.24
N VAL A 387 -19.97 -4.17 -4.96
CA VAL A 387 -19.76 -3.08 -5.94
C VAL A 387 -20.65 -3.25 -7.18
N ALA A 388 -20.90 -4.47 -7.66
CA ALA A 388 -21.89 -4.72 -8.71
C ALA A 388 -23.29 -4.29 -8.29
N TYR A 389 -23.68 -4.54 -7.03
CA TYR A 389 -24.93 -4.03 -6.49
C TYR A 389 -24.93 -2.50 -6.40
N TRP A 390 -23.82 -1.87 -5.98
CA TRP A 390 -23.67 -0.42 -5.98
C TRP A 390 -23.84 0.17 -7.38
N GLU A 391 -23.30 -0.46 -8.42
CA GLU A 391 -23.46 -0.01 -9.80
C GLU A 391 -24.91 -0.09 -10.28
N ALA A 392 -25.54 -1.24 -10.08
CA ALA A 392 -26.88 -1.55 -10.58
C ALA A 392 -28.02 -0.75 -9.91
N VAL A 393 -27.81 -0.19 -8.72
CA VAL A 393 -28.86 0.58 -8.02
C VAL A 393 -29.00 2.00 -8.60
N PRO A 394 -30.20 2.42 -9.06
CA PRO A 394 -30.40 3.77 -9.59
C PRO A 394 -30.47 4.86 -8.52
N GLU A 395 -30.86 4.54 -7.28
CA GLU A 395 -31.01 5.55 -6.23
C GLU A 395 -29.66 5.97 -5.61
N GLN A 396 -29.20 7.18 -5.91
CA GLN A 396 -27.94 7.74 -5.38
C GLN A 396 -27.83 7.65 -3.84
N ARG A 397 -28.94 7.86 -3.11
CA ARG A 397 -28.98 7.73 -1.64
C ARG A 397 -28.56 6.34 -1.16
N VAL A 398 -28.85 5.30 -1.94
CA VAL A 398 -28.46 3.92 -1.64
C VAL A 398 -27.01 3.69 -2.06
N LYS A 399 -26.55 4.27 -3.19
CA LYS A 399 -25.13 4.30 -3.58
C LYS A 399 -24.25 4.90 -2.49
N ASP A 400 -24.55 6.12 -2.02
CA ASP A 400 -23.80 6.79 -0.93
C ASP A 400 -23.79 5.95 0.37
N LYS A 401 -24.90 5.28 0.68
CA LYS A 401 -25.03 4.40 1.87
C LYS A 401 -24.11 3.18 1.78
N ILE A 402 -24.00 2.56 0.60
CA ILE A 402 -23.12 1.41 0.36
C ILE A 402 -21.65 1.84 0.30
N GLU A 403 -21.34 2.97 -0.33
CA GLU A 403 -19.99 3.56 -0.35
C GLU A 403 -19.48 3.79 1.08
N LYS A 404 -20.33 4.35 1.95
CA LYS A 404 -20.02 4.49 3.38
C LYS A 404 -19.80 3.13 4.06
N ILE A 405 -20.63 2.12 3.79
CA ILE A 405 -20.46 0.77 4.36
C ILE A 405 -19.11 0.13 3.96
N ILE A 406 -18.65 0.37 2.73
CA ILE A 406 -17.33 -0.07 2.26
C ILE A 406 -16.22 0.66 3.05
N LYS A 407 -16.27 2.00 3.10
CA LYS A 407 -15.29 2.84 3.81
C LYS A 407 -15.21 2.51 5.31
N ASP A 408 -16.33 2.51 6.01
CA ASP A 408 -16.41 2.18 7.44
C ASP A 408 -15.89 0.76 7.69
N GLY A 409 -16.25 -0.21 6.84
CA GLY A 409 -15.81 -1.59 6.96
C GLY A 409 -14.31 -1.81 6.73
N LEU A 410 -13.67 -1.04 5.85
CA LEU A 410 -12.22 -1.04 5.69
C LEU A 410 -11.50 -0.52 6.95
N VAL A 411 -12.01 0.59 7.52
CA VAL A 411 -11.47 1.17 8.77
C VAL A 411 -11.66 0.23 9.96
N GLU A 412 -12.88 -0.27 10.19
CA GLU A 412 -13.15 -1.24 11.26
C GLU A 412 -12.41 -2.57 11.07
N GLY A 413 -12.01 -2.89 9.83
CA GLY A 413 -11.15 -4.00 9.48
C GLY A 413 -9.76 -3.95 10.15
N ASN A 414 -9.27 -2.75 10.51
CA ASN A 414 -7.98 -2.53 11.18
C ASN A 414 -6.82 -3.30 10.50
N GLY A 415 -6.68 -3.09 9.19
CA GLY A 415 -5.65 -3.73 8.36
C GLY A 415 -5.86 -5.22 8.06
N ASN A 416 -6.92 -5.86 8.58
CA ASN A 416 -7.23 -7.27 8.30
C ASN A 416 -8.32 -7.38 7.20
N PRO A 417 -7.99 -7.84 5.97
CA PRO A 417 -8.95 -7.86 4.86
C PRO A 417 -10.16 -8.77 5.09
N GLU A 418 -9.97 -9.94 5.71
CA GLU A 418 -11.08 -10.86 6.03
C GLU A 418 -12.06 -10.20 7.01
N LYS A 419 -11.54 -9.53 8.06
CA LYS A 419 -12.36 -8.79 9.03
C LYS A 419 -13.12 -7.68 8.33
N ALA A 420 -12.45 -6.89 7.48
CA ALA A 420 -13.06 -5.81 6.72
C ALA A 420 -14.23 -6.32 5.86
N VAL A 421 -13.99 -7.28 4.98
CA VAL A 421 -15.01 -7.81 4.06
C VAL A 421 -16.20 -8.45 4.81
N ARG A 422 -15.94 -9.12 5.94
CA ARG A 422 -17.01 -9.64 6.82
C ARG A 422 -17.81 -8.57 7.55
N ILE A 423 -17.28 -7.36 7.73
CA ILE A 423 -18.02 -6.19 8.23
C ILE A 423 -18.83 -5.58 7.10
N ILE A 424 -18.18 -5.30 5.95
CA ILE A 424 -18.82 -4.76 4.73
C ILE A 424 -20.05 -5.59 4.35
N GLY A 425 -19.91 -6.90 4.15
CA GLY A 425 -21.03 -7.75 3.74
C GLY A 425 -22.17 -7.81 4.78
N ARG A 426 -21.85 -7.85 6.08
CA ARG A 426 -22.90 -7.86 7.14
C ARG A 426 -23.67 -6.54 7.18
N ASN A 427 -22.95 -5.42 7.11
CA ASN A 427 -23.53 -4.10 7.12
C ASN A 427 -24.32 -3.85 5.82
N PHE A 428 -23.83 -4.30 4.67
CA PHE A 428 -24.51 -4.24 3.38
C PHE A 428 -25.88 -4.92 3.43
N LEU A 429 -25.95 -6.18 3.89
CA LEU A 429 -27.23 -6.90 3.99
C LEU A 429 -28.21 -6.22 4.93
N LYS A 430 -27.78 -5.89 6.16
CA LYS A 430 -28.61 -5.19 7.16
C LYS A 430 -29.18 -3.86 6.65
N ASN A 431 -28.53 -3.22 5.68
CA ASN A 431 -28.89 -1.91 5.16
C ASN A 431 -29.58 -1.93 3.80
N THR A 432 -29.73 -3.10 3.18
CA THR A 432 -30.37 -3.29 1.87
C THR A 432 -31.52 -4.31 1.91
N GLU A 433 -31.66 -5.09 2.99
CA GLU A 433 -32.94 -5.70 3.42
C GLU A 433 -33.97 -4.62 3.80
#